data_AF-A0A2D4HHY0-F1
#
_entry.id   AF-A0A2D4HHY0-F1
#
_cell.length_a   1.000
_cell.length_b   1.000
_cell.length_c   1.000
_cell.angle_alpha   90.00
_cell.angle_beta   90.00
_cell.angle_gamma   90.00
#
_symmetry.space_group_name_H-M   'P 1'
#
loop_
_entity.id
_entity.type
_entity.pdbx_description
1 polymer ?
#
loop_
_entity_poly.entity_id
_entity_poly.type
_entity_poly.pdbx_seq_one_letter_code
_entity_poly.pdbx_strand_id
1 'polypeptide(L)'
;MTGKEGLYACEDSSSWEAVLNIYQDVIEAMGSKKKKLIALDQWYQDELPELLAGREEKYLTKEELLKLMEWKLTRGKFRPRLQQLVAANPSKMVEEHTRKAFHLLPDVEAAVKELNELKGIGPATASAILAAGAPEIAAFMADEVMEILPGLAPLQYTLKHYLLYMDKIQSSVKKLNKASCERVEGCLETNSISA
;
A
#
# COMPACT_ATOMS: atom_id res chain seq x y z
N MET A 1 -1.17 29.28 14.28
CA MET A 1 -2.03 28.15 14.67
C MET A 1 -2.46 27.46 13.39
N THR A 2 -1.66 26.53 12.88
CA THR A 2 -2.00 25.72 11.71
C THR A 2 -2.98 24.65 12.16
N GLY A 3 -4.19 24.66 11.57
CA GLY A 3 -5.23 23.69 11.87
C GLY A 3 -4.75 22.26 11.64
N LYS A 4 -5.38 21.30 12.33
CA LYS A 4 -5.20 19.85 12.20
C LYS A 4 -5.66 19.34 10.82
N GLU A 5 -5.17 19.93 9.74
CA GLU A 5 -5.37 19.39 8.40
C GLU A 5 -4.17 18.47 8.14
N GLY A 6 -4.40 17.15 8.31
CA GLY A 6 -3.38 16.13 8.09
C GLY A 6 -2.94 16.08 6.62
N LEU A 7 -1.88 15.33 6.31
CA LEU A 7 -1.28 15.24 4.96
C LEU A 7 -2.31 15.05 3.82
N TYR A 8 -3.37 14.27 4.07
CA TYR A 8 -4.45 14.00 3.10
C TYR A 8 -5.39 15.19 2.79
N ALA A 9 -5.26 16.31 3.50
CA ALA A 9 -5.90 17.58 3.18
C ALA A 9 -4.96 18.53 2.41
N CYS A 10 -3.67 18.19 2.30
CA CYS A 10 -2.67 19.00 1.62
C CYS A 10 -2.60 18.66 0.12
N GLU A 11 -2.69 19.68 -0.73
CA GLU A 11 -2.59 19.55 -2.19
C GLU A 11 -1.19 19.91 -2.74
N ASP A 12 -0.28 20.37 -1.88
CA ASP A 12 1.09 20.73 -2.24
C ASP A 12 1.99 19.47 -2.33
N SER A 13 2.48 19.14 -3.54
CA SER A 13 3.34 17.95 -3.70
C SER A 13 4.63 18.03 -2.89
N SER A 14 5.16 19.22 -2.63
CA SER A 14 6.42 19.36 -1.90
C SER A 14 6.29 18.90 -0.45
N SER A 15 5.11 19.10 0.15
CA SER A 15 4.77 18.55 1.47
C SER A 15 4.70 17.02 1.45
N TRP A 16 4.18 16.41 0.39
CA TRP A 16 4.14 14.95 0.22
C TRP A 16 5.54 14.35 0.00
N GLU A 17 6.35 15.00 -0.84
CA GLU A 17 7.75 14.64 -1.09
C GLU A 17 8.58 14.74 0.20
N ALA A 18 8.39 15.79 1.00
CA ALA A 18 9.06 15.96 2.28
C ALA A 18 8.74 14.81 3.26
N VAL A 19 7.48 14.37 3.33
CA VAL A 19 7.09 13.22 4.16
C VAL A 19 7.65 11.91 3.60
N LEU A 20 7.68 11.74 2.29
CA LEU A 20 8.28 10.57 1.64
C LEU A 20 9.79 10.47 1.93
N ASN A 21 10.50 11.60 1.91
CA ASN A 21 11.95 11.65 2.12
C ASN A 21 12.38 11.23 3.53
N ILE A 22 11.52 11.34 4.53
CA ILE A 22 11.81 10.90 5.91
C ILE A 22 11.36 9.46 6.19
N TYR A 23 10.84 8.74 5.18
CA TYR A 23 10.29 7.40 5.36
C TYR A 23 11.32 6.41 5.94
N GLN A 24 12.54 6.41 5.39
CA GLN A 24 13.60 5.52 5.87
C GLN A 24 14.01 5.86 7.30
N ASP A 25 14.11 7.14 7.65
CA ASP A 25 14.40 7.57 9.04
C ASP A 25 13.33 7.04 10.02
N VAL A 26 12.06 7.06 9.62
CA VAL A 26 10.95 6.50 10.42
C VAL A 26 11.09 4.97 10.57
N ILE A 27 11.41 4.27 9.48
CA ILE A 27 11.62 2.82 9.51
C ILE A 27 12.83 2.44 10.38
N GLU A 28 13.94 3.17 10.30
CA GLU A 28 15.11 2.97 11.14
C GLU A 28 14.80 3.22 12.62
N ALA A 29 14.09 4.31 12.93
CA ALA A 29 13.64 4.62 14.28
C ALA A 29 12.73 3.51 14.85
N MET A 30 11.81 2.96 14.04
CA MET A 30 10.99 1.80 14.41
C MET A 30 11.82 0.51 14.54
N GLY A 31 12.78 0.32 13.63
CA GLY A 31 13.67 -0.83 13.53
C GLY A 31 14.65 -0.96 14.69
N SER A 32 15.01 0.15 15.36
CA SER A 32 15.80 0.16 16.60
C SER A 32 15.23 -0.77 17.68
N LYS A 33 13.90 -0.94 17.70
CA LYS A 33 13.17 -1.86 18.61
C LYS A 33 12.83 -3.19 17.95
N LYS A 34 12.92 -3.27 16.62
CA LYS A 34 12.47 -4.40 15.78
C LYS A 34 13.55 -4.73 14.74
N LYS A 35 14.60 -5.44 15.15
CA LYS A 35 15.85 -5.66 14.39
C LYS A 35 15.68 -6.16 12.94
N LYS A 36 14.59 -6.85 12.61
CA LYS A 36 14.31 -7.36 11.26
C LYS A 36 13.54 -6.39 10.37
N LEU A 37 12.92 -5.34 10.94
CA LEU A 37 11.97 -4.50 10.22
C LEU A 37 12.62 -3.82 9.01
N ILE A 38 13.83 -3.28 9.17
CA ILE A 38 14.53 -2.57 8.08
C ILE A 38 14.70 -3.49 6.86
N ALA A 39 15.26 -4.69 7.05
CA ALA A 39 15.46 -5.65 5.97
C ALA A 39 14.14 -6.18 5.37
N LEU A 40 13.10 -6.35 6.19
CA LEU A 40 11.78 -6.77 5.71
C LEU A 40 11.09 -5.66 4.91
N ASP A 41 11.26 -4.41 5.31
CA ASP A 41 10.65 -3.24 4.68
C ASP A 41 11.33 -2.93 3.35
N GLN A 42 12.67 -2.95 3.31
CA GLN A 42 13.44 -2.87 2.06
C GLN A 42 13.01 -3.95 1.07
N TRP A 43 12.89 -5.20 1.51
CA TRP A 43 12.41 -6.27 0.65
C TRP A 43 10.99 -6.04 0.12
N TYR A 44 10.08 -5.49 0.94
CA TYR A 44 8.70 -5.23 0.52
C TYR A 44 8.58 -4.04 -0.43
N GLN A 45 9.34 -2.96 -0.20
CA GLN A 45 9.28 -1.73 -1.00
C GLN A 45 10.03 -1.85 -2.32
N ASP A 46 11.17 -2.56 -2.34
CA ASP A 46 12.08 -2.56 -3.48
C ASP A 46 12.12 -3.93 -4.17
N GLU A 47 12.54 -4.98 -3.45
CA GLU A 47 12.81 -6.29 -4.06
C GLU A 47 11.54 -7.00 -4.56
N LEU A 48 10.46 -7.01 -3.77
CA LEU A 48 9.23 -7.72 -4.11
C LEU A 48 8.54 -7.12 -5.36
N PRO A 49 8.35 -5.80 -5.48
CA PRO A 49 7.79 -5.21 -6.70
C PRO A 49 8.64 -5.51 -7.95
N GLU A 50 9.96 -5.43 -7.85
CA GLU A 50 10.87 -5.80 -8.96
C GLU A 50 10.71 -7.27 -9.36
N LEU A 51 10.66 -8.18 -8.38
CA LEU A 51 10.43 -9.61 -8.62
C LEU A 51 9.08 -9.89 -9.28
N LEU A 52 8.03 -9.14 -8.92
CA LEU A 52 6.70 -9.29 -9.51
C LEU A 52 6.66 -8.71 -10.93
N ALA A 53 7.31 -7.57 -11.17
CA ALA A 53 7.40 -6.95 -12.49
C ALA A 53 8.22 -7.78 -13.48
N GLY A 54 9.22 -8.53 -13.00
CA GLY A 54 10.05 -9.42 -13.81
C GLY A 54 9.40 -10.74 -14.21
N ARG A 55 8.19 -11.07 -13.71
CA ARG A 55 7.48 -12.32 -14.07
C ARG A 55 6.60 -12.10 -15.30
N GLU A 56 6.43 -13.16 -16.09
CA GLU A 56 5.46 -13.17 -17.20
C GLU A 56 4.03 -12.89 -16.72
N GLU A 57 3.66 -13.49 -15.59
CA GLU A 57 2.42 -13.22 -14.89
C GLU A 57 2.73 -12.93 -13.42
N LYS A 58 2.06 -11.93 -12.83
CA LYS A 58 2.24 -11.59 -11.41
C LYS A 58 1.56 -12.63 -10.53
N TYR A 59 2.28 -13.13 -9.53
CA TYR A 59 1.78 -14.02 -8.48
C TYR A 59 2.78 -14.00 -7.33
N LEU A 60 2.41 -14.48 -6.13
CA LEU A 60 3.37 -14.69 -5.04
C LEU A 60 3.64 -16.19 -4.88
N THR A 61 4.88 -16.54 -4.58
CA THR A 61 5.22 -17.86 -4.02
C THR A 61 4.79 -17.94 -2.56
N LYS A 62 4.74 -19.16 -2.01
CA LYS A 62 4.44 -19.36 -0.58
C LYS A 62 5.44 -18.67 0.34
N GLU A 63 6.71 -18.67 -0.03
CA GLU A 63 7.80 -18.07 0.74
C GLU A 63 7.67 -16.54 0.78
N GLU A 64 7.35 -15.94 -0.36
CA GLU A 64 7.07 -14.50 -0.46
C GLU A 64 5.84 -14.11 0.35
N LEU A 65 4.76 -14.90 0.29
CA LEU A 65 3.57 -14.62 1.08
C LEU A 65 3.85 -14.69 2.59
N LEU A 66 4.69 -15.64 3.03
CA LEU A 66 5.11 -15.74 4.43
C LEU A 66 5.99 -14.57 4.87
N LYS A 67 6.92 -14.14 4.00
CA LYS A 67 7.80 -12.98 4.25
C LYS A 67 7.00 -11.67 4.28
N LEU A 68 6.01 -11.51 3.39
CA LEU A 68 5.07 -10.39 3.41
C LEU A 68 4.26 -10.34 4.71
N MET A 69 3.79 -11.49 5.20
CA MET A 69 3.10 -11.53 6.48
C MET A 69 4.04 -11.19 7.65
N GLU A 70 5.29 -11.68 7.64
CA GLU A 70 6.28 -11.31 8.65
C GLU A 70 6.56 -9.80 8.64
N TRP A 71 6.75 -9.20 7.46
CA TRP A 71 6.89 -7.75 7.31
C TRP A 71 5.70 -7.00 7.92
N LYS A 72 4.47 -7.34 7.52
CA LYS A 72 3.24 -6.67 7.97
C LYS A 72 3.06 -6.76 9.49
N LEU A 73 3.28 -7.95 10.08
CA LEU A 73 3.15 -8.16 11.52
C LEU A 73 4.28 -7.54 12.33
N THR A 74 5.47 -7.40 11.74
CA THR A 74 6.61 -6.71 12.34
C THR A 74 6.35 -5.20 12.35
N ARG A 75 5.85 -4.63 11.25
CA ARG A 75 5.55 -3.20 11.14
C ARG A 75 4.41 -2.78 12.07
N GLY A 76 3.28 -3.48 11.98
CA GLY A 76 2.04 -3.16 12.71
C GLY A 76 1.80 -3.99 13.98
N LYS A 77 0.53 -4.32 14.21
CA LYS A 77 0.09 -5.10 15.37
C LYS A 77 0.42 -6.59 15.21
N PHE A 78 1.28 -7.10 16.08
CA PHE A 78 1.69 -8.50 16.07
C PHE A 78 0.53 -9.45 16.38
N ARG A 79 0.25 -10.39 15.48
CA ARG A 79 -0.82 -11.40 15.59
C ARG A 79 -0.30 -12.77 15.13
N PRO A 80 0.38 -13.54 16.00
CA PRO A 80 1.15 -14.73 15.60
C PRO A 80 0.30 -15.83 14.95
N ARG A 81 -0.99 -15.92 15.30
CA ARG A 81 -1.94 -16.87 14.69
C ARG A 81 -2.06 -16.69 13.17
N LEU A 82 -1.90 -15.46 12.65
CA LEU A 82 -1.99 -15.21 11.21
C LEU A 82 -0.83 -15.87 10.45
N GLN A 83 0.38 -15.85 10.99
CA GLN A 83 1.53 -16.51 10.36
C GLN A 83 1.28 -18.01 10.17
N GLN A 84 0.72 -18.67 11.19
CA GLN A 84 0.39 -20.10 11.15
C GLN A 84 -0.71 -20.41 10.13
N LEU A 85 -1.74 -19.56 10.03
CA LEU A 85 -2.80 -19.72 9.05
C LEU A 85 -2.29 -19.59 7.62
N VAL A 86 -1.44 -18.59 7.36
CA VAL A 86 -0.81 -18.40 6.04
C VAL A 86 0.06 -19.60 5.67
N ALA A 87 0.85 -20.11 6.62
CA ALA A 87 1.71 -21.27 6.42
C ALA A 87 0.92 -22.56 6.09
N ALA A 88 -0.35 -22.65 6.50
CA ALA A 88 -1.21 -23.79 6.20
C ALA A 88 -1.76 -23.82 4.77
N ASN A 89 -1.58 -22.76 3.97
CA ASN A 89 -1.96 -22.78 2.55
C ASN A 89 -0.95 -23.62 1.73
N PRO A 90 -1.41 -24.48 0.81
CA PRO A 90 -0.55 -25.17 -0.15
C PRO A 90 0.10 -24.16 -1.11
N SER A 91 1.37 -24.40 -1.51
CA SER A 91 2.08 -23.47 -2.42
C SER A 91 1.35 -23.23 -3.73
N LYS A 92 0.80 -24.31 -4.33
CA LYS A 92 0.01 -24.22 -5.55
C LYS A 92 -1.21 -23.29 -5.42
N MET A 93 -1.95 -23.37 -4.30
CA MET A 93 -3.10 -22.47 -4.09
C MET A 93 -2.66 -21.02 -3.91
N VAL A 94 -1.53 -20.77 -3.25
CA VAL A 94 -1.01 -19.40 -3.10
C VAL A 94 -0.71 -18.80 -4.47
N GLU A 95 -0.03 -19.53 -5.35
CA GLU A 95 0.27 -19.07 -6.70
C GLU A 95 -1.01 -18.88 -7.53
N GLU A 96 -1.94 -19.84 -7.49
CA GLU A 96 -3.21 -19.78 -8.24
C GLU A 96 -4.07 -18.58 -7.84
N HIS A 97 -4.35 -18.40 -6.55
CA HIS A 97 -5.22 -17.31 -6.07
C HIS A 97 -4.57 -15.94 -6.25
N THR A 98 -3.25 -15.81 -6.02
CA THR A 98 -2.57 -14.52 -6.20
C THR A 98 -2.47 -14.14 -7.67
N ARG A 99 -2.18 -15.10 -8.56
CA ARG A 99 -2.20 -14.90 -10.01
C ARG A 99 -3.57 -14.44 -10.49
N LYS A 100 -4.61 -15.16 -10.08
CA LYS A 100 -5.99 -14.81 -10.45
C LYS A 100 -6.39 -13.44 -9.91
N ALA A 101 -6.00 -13.09 -8.69
CA ALA A 101 -6.27 -11.77 -8.12
C ALA A 101 -5.62 -10.63 -8.93
N PHE A 102 -4.39 -10.80 -9.40
CA PHE A 102 -3.76 -9.80 -10.28
C PHE A 102 -4.47 -9.67 -11.62
N HIS A 103 -4.97 -10.77 -12.21
CA HIS A 103 -5.77 -10.72 -13.45
C HIS A 103 -7.15 -10.10 -13.29
N LEU A 104 -7.69 -10.03 -12.06
CA LEU A 104 -8.97 -9.38 -11.79
C LEU A 104 -8.85 -7.85 -11.74
N LEU A 105 -7.65 -7.29 -11.65
CA LEU A 105 -7.46 -5.84 -11.69
C LEU A 105 -7.87 -5.26 -13.06
N PRO A 106 -8.50 -4.07 -13.12
CA PRO A 106 -8.63 -3.08 -12.04
C PRO A 106 -9.80 -3.29 -11.06
N ASP A 107 -10.53 -4.42 -11.10
CA ASP A 107 -11.56 -4.74 -10.11
C ASP A 107 -10.92 -5.16 -8.77
N VAL A 108 -10.63 -4.16 -7.94
CA VAL A 108 -10.05 -4.34 -6.61
C VAL A 108 -10.96 -5.15 -5.68
N GLU A 109 -12.29 -5.03 -5.81
CA GLU A 109 -13.22 -5.77 -4.98
C GLU A 109 -13.13 -7.27 -5.27
N ALA A 110 -13.17 -7.64 -6.55
CA ALA A 110 -13.02 -9.03 -6.99
C ALA A 110 -11.65 -9.59 -6.61
N ALA A 111 -10.57 -8.83 -6.82
CA ALA A 111 -9.21 -9.24 -6.48
C ALA A 111 -9.06 -9.52 -4.96
N VAL A 112 -9.62 -8.67 -4.09
CA VAL A 112 -9.57 -8.91 -2.65
C VAL A 112 -10.44 -10.10 -2.22
N LYS A 113 -11.61 -10.29 -2.84
CA LYS A 113 -12.44 -11.48 -2.58
C LYS A 113 -11.67 -12.76 -2.93
N GLU A 114 -11.01 -12.79 -4.07
CA GLU A 114 -10.16 -13.92 -4.49
C GLU A 114 -9.05 -14.20 -3.48
N LEU A 115 -8.35 -13.17 -3.01
CA LEU A 115 -7.26 -13.33 -2.02
C LEU A 115 -7.76 -13.78 -0.64
N ASN A 116 -8.98 -13.42 -0.25
CA ASN A 116 -9.57 -13.82 1.03
C ASN A 116 -9.92 -15.32 1.11
N GLU A 117 -9.91 -16.04 -0.01
CA GLU A 117 -10.05 -17.51 -0.03
C GLU A 117 -8.83 -18.20 0.61
N LEU A 118 -7.66 -17.52 0.63
CA LEU A 118 -6.47 -18.01 1.32
C LEU A 118 -6.58 -17.84 2.84
N LYS A 119 -6.20 -18.88 3.58
CA LYS A 119 -6.25 -18.88 5.05
C LYS A 119 -5.33 -17.80 5.62
N GLY A 120 -5.86 -17.00 6.56
CA GLY A 120 -5.09 -15.94 7.22
C GLY A 120 -4.91 -14.66 6.39
N ILE A 121 -5.51 -14.61 5.20
CA ILE A 121 -5.55 -13.43 4.34
C ILE A 121 -6.91 -12.76 4.51
N GLY A 122 -6.88 -11.49 4.91
CA GLY A 122 -8.05 -10.62 4.94
C GLY A 122 -7.75 -9.32 4.18
N PRO A 123 -8.67 -8.34 4.14
CA PRO A 123 -8.53 -7.12 3.34
C PRO A 123 -7.20 -6.37 3.54
N ALA A 124 -6.72 -6.29 4.78
CA ALA A 124 -5.43 -5.65 5.07
C ALA A 124 -4.22 -6.40 4.51
N THR A 125 -4.25 -7.73 4.45
CA THR A 125 -3.14 -8.49 3.85
C THR A 125 -3.30 -8.57 2.33
N ALA A 126 -4.53 -8.71 1.84
CA ALA A 126 -4.84 -8.68 0.42
C ALA A 126 -4.39 -7.37 -0.23
N SER A 127 -4.68 -6.23 0.40
CA SER A 127 -4.21 -4.91 -0.07
C SER A 127 -2.69 -4.79 -0.10
N ALA A 128 -1.95 -5.40 0.83
CA ALA A 128 -0.49 -5.43 0.80
C ALA A 128 0.06 -6.21 -0.41
N ILE A 129 -0.59 -7.34 -0.74
CA ILE A 129 -0.25 -8.16 -1.92
C ILE A 129 -0.49 -7.36 -3.20
N LEU A 130 -1.67 -6.75 -3.32
CA LEU A 130 -2.04 -5.98 -4.51
C LEU A 130 -1.16 -4.74 -4.67
N ALA A 131 -0.88 -4.00 -3.59
CA ALA A 131 -0.04 -2.81 -3.64
C ALA A 131 1.42 -3.11 -4.04
N ALA A 132 1.94 -4.30 -3.71
CA ALA A 132 3.29 -4.69 -4.13
C ALA A 132 3.38 -4.98 -5.63
N GLY A 133 2.32 -5.52 -6.24
CA GLY A 133 2.33 -5.91 -7.66
C GLY A 133 1.64 -4.93 -8.61
N ALA A 134 0.79 -4.04 -8.10
CA ALA A 134 0.03 -3.06 -8.86
C ALA A 134 -0.18 -1.77 -8.03
N PRO A 135 0.90 -1.09 -7.60
CA PRO A 135 0.82 0.14 -6.80
C PRO A 135 0.05 1.28 -7.48
N GLU A 136 -0.06 1.25 -8.81
CA GLU A 136 -0.84 2.19 -9.60
C GLU A 136 -2.36 1.97 -9.50
N ILE A 137 -2.80 0.79 -9.05
CA ILE A 137 -4.22 0.42 -8.93
C ILE A 137 -4.65 0.29 -7.47
N ALA A 138 -3.79 -0.28 -6.61
CA ALA A 138 -4.12 -0.63 -5.23
C ALA A 138 -3.12 -0.02 -4.23
N ALA A 139 -3.63 0.44 -3.09
CA ALA A 139 -2.82 0.96 -1.99
C ALA A 139 -2.95 0.06 -0.75
N PHE A 140 -1.85 -0.12 -0.03
CA PHE A 140 -1.85 -0.90 1.21
C PHE A 140 -2.76 -0.25 2.27
N MET A 141 -3.65 -1.04 2.88
CA MET A 141 -4.58 -0.60 3.93
C MET A 141 -3.86 -0.47 5.29
N ALA A 142 -3.08 0.59 5.46
CA ALA A 142 -2.32 0.87 6.68
C ALA A 142 -3.19 1.51 7.78
N ASP A 143 -2.97 1.12 9.04
CA ASP A 143 -3.71 1.61 10.20
C ASP A 143 -3.53 3.13 10.36
N GLU A 144 -2.30 3.60 10.23
CA GLU A 144 -1.91 5.00 10.38
C GLU A 144 -2.62 5.90 9.36
N VAL A 145 -2.86 5.37 8.16
CA VAL A 145 -3.57 6.11 7.11
C VAL A 145 -5.08 6.12 7.40
N MET A 146 -5.65 4.98 7.80
CA MET A 146 -7.07 4.90 8.17
C MET A 146 -7.41 5.79 9.38
N GLU A 147 -6.49 5.98 10.31
CA GLU A 147 -6.66 6.87 11.47
C GLU A 147 -6.71 8.36 11.08
N ILE A 148 -6.02 8.74 9.99
CA ILE A 148 -5.93 10.14 9.54
C ILE A 148 -7.02 10.46 8.51
N LEU A 149 -7.45 9.49 7.72
CA LEU A 149 -8.45 9.70 6.66
C LEU A 149 -9.85 9.98 7.26
N PRO A 150 -10.49 11.11 6.90
CA PRO A 150 -11.82 11.44 7.41
C PRO A 150 -12.87 10.40 7.00
N GLY A 151 -13.63 9.91 7.99
CA GLY A 151 -14.74 8.98 7.78
C GLY A 151 -14.36 7.49 7.83
N LEU A 152 -13.10 7.15 8.14
CA LEU A 152 -12.65 5.77 8.35
C LEU A 152 -12.51 5.37 9.83
N ALA A 153 -12.86 6.25 10.77
CA ALA A 153 -13.00 5.88 12.17
C ALA A 153 -14.42 5.31 12.45
N PRO A 154 -14.56 4.24 13.26
CA PRO A 154 -13.49 3.42 13.84
C PRO A 154 -12.86 2.47 12.83
N LEU A 155 -11.59 2.12 13.06
CA LEU A 155 -10.81 1.16 12.25
C LEU A 155 -11.57 -0.16 12.03
N GLN A 156 -11.78 -0.52 10.77
CA GLN A 156 -12.42 -1.77 10.39
C GLN A 156 -11.64 -2.47 9.27
N TYR A 157 -11.39 -3.76 9.46
CA TYR A 157 -10.64 -4.59 8.51
C TYR A 157 -11.58 -5.39 7.59
N THR A 158 -12.62 -4.74 7.07
CA THR A 158 -13.61 -5.35 6.18
C THR A 158 -13.39 -4.89 4.74
N LEU A 159 -13.87 -5.67 3.77
CA LEU A 159 -13.77 -5.32 2.35
C LEU A 159 -14.43 -3.97 2.07
N LYS A 160 -15.65 -3.76 2.59
CA LYS A 160 -16.35 -2.47 2.45
C LYS A 160 -15.51 -1.29 2.94
N HIS A 161 -14.82 -1.46 4.07
CA HIS A 161 -13.97 -0.41 4.61
C HIS A 161 -12.73 -0.17 3.75
N TYR A 162 -12.15 -1.23 3.18
CA TYR A 162 -11.03 -1.11 2.23
C TYR A 162 -11.44 -0.41 0.92
N LEU A 163 -12.64 -0.65 0.40
CA LEU A 163 -13.12 0.06 -0.79
C LEU A 163 -13.30 1.56 -0.52
N LEU A 164 -13.87 1.92 0.64
CA LEU A 164 -13.93 3.32 1.07
C LEU A 164 -12.55 3.94 1.23
N TYR A 165 -11.58 3.18 1.76
CA TYR A 165 -10.19 3.60 1.82
C TYR A 165 -9.62 3.90 0.43
N MET A 166 -9.80 2.99 -0.53
CA MET A 166 -9.33 3.17 -1.91
C MET A 166 -9.96 4.39 -2.58
N ASP A 167 -11.26 4.64 -2.39
CA ASP A 167 -11.93 5.83 -2.92
C ASP A 167 -11.27 7.14 -2.41
N LYS A 168 -10.92 7.18 -1.12
CA LYS A 168 -10.24 8.33 -0.49
C LYS A 168 -8.81 8.50 -1.01
N ILE A 169 -8.06 7.42 -1.15
CA ILE A 169 -6.71 7.46 -1.72
C ILE A 169 -6.76 7.95 -3.16
N GLN A 170 -7.62 7.38 -4.00
CA GLN A 170 -7.77 7.79 -5.40
C GLN A 170 -8.22 9.25 -5.54
N SER A 171 -9.09 9.73 -4.65
CA SER A 171 -9.46 11.15 -4.62
C SER A 171 -8.25 12.04 -4.31
N SER A 172 -7.39 11.62 -3.37
CA SER A 172 -6.17 12.36 -3.01
C SER A 172 -5.16 12.38 -4.16
N VAL A 173 -4.93 11.23 -4.82
CA VAL A 173 -4.06 11.11 -6.00
C VAL A 173 -4.56 12.03 -7.13
N LYS A 174 -5.87 12.05 -7.41
CA LYS A 174 -6.45 12.92 -8.45
C LYS A 174 -6.22 14.41 -8.15
N LYS A 175 -6.37 14.84 -6.90
CA LYS A 175 -6.12 16.22 -6.48
C LYS A 175 -4.64 16.60 -6.66
N LEU A 176 -3.74 15.74 -6.21
CA LEU A 176 -2.29 15.97 -6.32
C LEU A 176 -1.83 16.03 -7.77
N ASN A 177 -2.32 15.12 -8.62
CA ASN A 177 -1.98 15.13 -10.05
C ASN A 177 -2.49 16.40 -10.74
N LYS A 178 -3.67 16.90 -10.36
CA LYS A 178 -4.20 18.16 -10.88
C LYS A 178 -3.35 19.36 -10.45
N ALA A 179 -3.03 19.48 -9.15
CA ALA A 179 -2.21 20.57 -8.62
C ALA A 179 -0.78 20.58 -9.17
N SER A 180 -0.22 19.40 -9.48
CA SER A 180 1.08 19.29 -10.16
C SER A 180 1.02 19.71 -11.63
N CYS A 181 -0.07 19.38 -12.34
CA CYS A 181 -0.26 19.81 -13.74
C CYS A 181 -0.42 21.33 -13.87
N GLU A 182 -1.23 21.94 -13.00
CA GLU A 182 -1.48 23.40 -12.98
C GLU A 182 -0.20 24.19 -12.64
N ARG A 183 0.68 23.66 -11.79
CA ARG A 183 2.01 24.27 -11.54
C ARG A 183 2.92 24.23 -12.75
N VAL A 184 2.91 23.16 -13.53
CA VAL A 184 3.72 23.07 -14.76
C VAL A 184 3.22 24.05 -15.82
N GLU A 185 1.90 24.15 -16.00
CA GLU A 185 1.29 25.13 -16.92
C GLU A 185 1.58 26.58 -16.49
N GLY A 186 1.44 26.91 -15.20
CA GLY A 186 1.80 28.24 -14.68
C GLY A 186 3.28 28.59 -14.83
N CYS A 187 4.20 27.62 -14.69
CA CYS A 187 5.63 27.79 -14.94
C CYS A 187 5.95 28.00 -16.44
N LEU A 188 5.17 27.42 -17.35
CA LEU A 188 5.32 27.62 -18.80
C LEU A 188 4.73 28.97 -19.25
N GLU A 189 3.63 29.41 -18.66
CA GLU A 189 3.01 30.72 -18.94
C GLU A 189 3.87 31.88 -18.40
N THR A 190 4.45 31.74 -17.22
CA THR A 190 5.38 32.75 -16.64
C THR A 190 6.71 32.87 -17.39
N ASN A 191 7.14 31.81 -18.09
CA ASN A 191 8.29 31.86 -18.99
C ASN A 191 7.95 32.34 -20.41
N SER A 192 6.67 32.60 -20.72
CA SER A 192 6.23 33.11 -22.03
C SER A 192 5.96 34.62 -22.05
N ILE A 193 6.18 35.33 -20.93
CA ILE A 193 6.12 36.79 -20.86
C ILE A 193 7.54 37.37 -20.76
N SER A 194 8.31 37.21 -21.84
CA SER A 194 9.46 38.06 -22.16
C SER A 194 9.78 37.91 -23.64
N ALA A 195 9.09 38.73 -24.44
CA ALA A 195 9.49 39.12 -25.79
C ALA A 195 9.17 40.62 -25.94
#